data_AF-A0A938WYX6-F1
#
_entry.id   AF-A0A938WYX6-F1
#
_cell.length_a   1.000
_cell.length_b   1.000
_cell.length_c   1.000
_cell.angle_alpha   90.00
_cell.angle_beta   90.00
_cell.angle_gamma   90.00
#
_symmetry.space_group_name_H-M   'P 1'
#
loop_
_entity.id
_entity.type
_entity.pdbx_description
1 polymer ?
#
loop_
_entity_poly.entity_id
_entity_poly.type
_entity_poly.pdbx_seq_one_letter_code
_entity_poly.pdbx_strand_id
1 'polypeptide(L)' 'RRRRDDILTTIRLGYSNARIEAFNNKIKVTIRMAHGFRNTDNPIAMIKLRYSGPPIHLPTPIL' A
#
# COMPACT_ATOMS: atom_id res chain seq x y z
N ARG A 1 7.35 -13.14 -21.19
CA ARG A 1 8.62 -12.37 -21.25
C ARG A 1 8.70 -11.35 -20.11
N ARG A 2 7.77 -10.38 -19.98
CA ARG A 2 7.73 -9.36 -18.89
C ARG A 2 7.98 -9.86 -17.46
N ARG A 3 7.32 -10.94 -17.01
CA ARG A 3 7.52 -11.49 -15.65
C ARG A 3 8.97 -11.88 -15.33
N ARG A 4 9.77 -12.33 -16.32
CA ARG A 4 11.17 -12.68 -16.07
C ARG A 4 12.00 -11.43 -15.80
N ASP A 5 11.75 -10.37 -16.55
CA ASP A 5 12.46 -9.10 -16.40
C ASP A 5 12.11 -8.43 -15.06
N ASP A 6 10.84 -8.52 -14.64
CA ASP A 6 10.39 -8.03 -13.33
C ASP A 6 11.04 -8.79 -12.17
N ILE A 7 11.17 -10.13 -12.27
CA ILE A 7 11.85 -10.96 -11.26
C ILE A 7 13.34 -10.63 -11.19
N LEU A 8 14.00 -10.45 -12.33
CA LEU A 8 15.40 -10.04 -12.35
C LEU A 8 15.59 -8.64 -11.76
N THR A 9 14.61 -7.75 -11.97
CA THR A 9 14.63 -6.38 -11.44
C THR A 9 14.43 -6.35 -9.92
N THR A 10 13.53 -7.16 -9.36
CA THR A 10 13.34 -7.26 -7.90
C THR A 10 14.56 -7.86 -7.20
N ILE A 11 15.23 -8.84 -7.82
CA ILE A 11 16.51 -9.38 -7.34
C ILE A 11 17.59 -8.29 -7.35
N ARG A 12 17.71 -7.52 -8.44
CA ARG A 12 18.67 -6.40 -8.55
C ARG A 12 18.44 -5.30 -7.51
N LEU A 13 17.18 -5.01 -7.18
CA LEU A 13 16.80 -4.02 -6.18
C LEU A 13 16.92 -4.54 -4.74
N GLY A 14 17.30 -5.80 -4.54
CA GLY A 14 17.47 -6.41 -3.22
C GLY A 14 16.16 -6.58 -2.45
N TYR A 15 15.01 -6.55 -3.13
CA TYR A 15 13.72 -6.77 -2.47
C TYR A 15 13.50 -8.27 -2.22
N SER A 16 13.49 -8.66 -0.95
CA SER A 16 13.15 -10.04 -0.58
C SER A 16 11.68 -10.33 -0.87
N ASN A 17 11.40 -11.56 -1.31
CA ASN A 17 10.03 -12.01 -1.55
C ASN A 17 9.14 -11.84 -0.29
N ALA A 18 9.70 -12.10 0.90
CA ALA A 18 9.00 -11.90 2.17
C ALA A 18 8.56 -10.45 2.38
N ARG A 19 9.39 -9.46 2.01
CA ARG A 19 9.03 -8.03 2.12
C ARG A 19 7.92 -7.65 1.15
N ILE A 20 7.97 -8.15 -0.09
CA ILE A 20 6.92 -7.93 -1.10
C ILE A 20 5.61 -8.58 -0.64
N GLU A 21 5.65 -9.81 -0.15
CA GLU A 21 4.47 -10.52 0.34
C GLU A 21 3.86 -9.86 1.59
N ALA A 22 4.70 -9.35 2.51
CA ALA A 22 4.22 -8.57 3.64
C ALA A 22 3.49 -7.29 3.18
N PHE A 23 3.98 -6.62 2.14
CA PHE A 23 3.31 -5.46 1.56
C PHE A 23 1.99 -5.85 0.87
N ASN A 24 1.98 -6.93 0.09
CA ASN A 24 0.78 -7.47 -0.55
C ASN A 24 -0.31 -7.81 0.47
N ASN A 25 0.06 -8.43 1.59
CA ASN A 25 -0.88 -8.78 2.66
C ASN A 25 -1.46 -7.54 3.34
N LYS A 26 -0.66 -6.49 3.56
CA LYS A 26 -1.14 -5.18 4.06
C LYS A 26 -2.17 -4.55 3.10
N ILE A 27 -1.92 -4.59 1.79
CA ILE A 27 -2.89 -4.12 0.78
C ILE A 27 -4.18 -4.94 0.83
N LYS A 28 -4.09 -6.27 0.88
CA LYS A 28 -5.29 -7.15 0.97
C LYS A 28 -6.15 -6.81 2.18
N VAL A 29 -5.54 -6.58 3.35
CA VAL A 29 -6.27 -6.14 4.56
C VAL A 29 -6.92 -4.77 4.34
N THR A 30 -6.21 -3.85 3.70
CA THR A 30 -6.72 -2.50 3.41
C THR A 30 -7.94 -2.56 2.48
N ILE A 31 -7.89 -3.37 1.43
CA ILE A 31 -9.02 -3.59 0.52
C ILE A 31 -10.21 -4.18 1.27
N ARG A 32 -9.98 -5.14 2.18
CA ARG A 32 -11.05 -5.71 3.03
C ARG A 32 -11.67 -4.67 3.95
N MET A 33 -10.88 -3.76 4.52
CA MET A 33 -11.41 -2.64 5.32
C MET A 33 -12.21 -1.65 4.47
N ALA A 34 -11.85 -1.50 3.20
CA ALA A 34 -12.54 -0.64 2.24
C ALA A 34 -13.85 -1.26 1.72
N HIS A 35 -14.12 -2.53 2.07
CA HIS A 35 -15.31 -3.23 1.67
C HIS A 35 -16.55 -2.50 2.22
N GLY A 36 -17.42 -2.05 1.31
CA GLY A 36 -18.57 -1.19 1.65
C GLY A 36 -18.46 0.23 1.10
N PHE A 37 -17.28 0.64 0.61
CA PHE A 37 -17.18 1.84 -0.21
C PHE A 37 -17.94 1.65 -1.53
N ARG A 38 -18.90 2.54 -1.79
CA ARG A 38 -19.70 2.55 -3.02
C ARG A 38 -19.01 3.24 -4.19
N ASN A 39 -18.03 4.10 -3.88
CA ASN A 39 -17.18 4.77 -4.87
C ASN A 39 -15.79 4.10 -4.90
N THR A 40 -15.30 3.82 -6.10
CA THR A 40 -13.96 3.27 -6.38
C THR A 40 -12.81 4.21 -6.01
N ASP A 41 -13.05 5.52 -5.90
CA ASP A 41 -12.02 6.48 -5.51
C ASP A 41 -11.68 6.40 -4.01
N ASN A 42 -12.67 6.06 -3.18
CA ASN A 42 -12.52 5.95 -1.73
C ASN A 42 -11.47 4.89 -1.31
N PRO A 43 -11.49 3.63 -1.82
CA PRO A 43 -10.46 2.66 -1.49
C PRO A 43 -9.08 3.06 -2.03
N ILE A 44 -9.01 3.72 -3.20
CA ILE A 44 -7.75 4.24 -3.76
C ILE A 44 -7.16 5.32 -2.86
N ALA A 45 -8.00 6.25 -2.39
CA ALA A 45 -7.61 7.30 -1.44
C ALA A 45 -7.12 6.70 -0.12
N MET A 46 -7.78 5.65 0.39
CA MET A 46 -7.36 4.97 1.62
C MET A 46 -6.01 4.26 1.48
N ILE A 47 -5.77 3.60 0.34
CA ILE A 47 -4.46 3.00 0.03
C ILE A 47 -3.39 4.10 -0.05
N LYS A 48 -3.64 5.19 -0.78
CA LYS A 48 -2.71 6.33 -0.83
C LYS A 48 -2.43 6.86 0.57
N LEU A 49 -3.45 7.14 1.38
CA LEU A 49 -3.29 7.64 2.74
C LEU A 49 -2.40 6.75 3.62
N ARG A 50 -2.60 5.42 3.57
CA ARG A 50 -1.89 4.46 4.44
C ARG A 50 -0.45 4.17 3.98
N TYR A 51 -0.15 4.31 2.69
CA TYR A 51 1.12 3.85 2.12
C TYR A 51 1.98 4.95 1.47
N SER A 52 1.45 6.15 1.17
CA SER A 52 2.24 7.25 0.57
C SER A 52 2.95 8.15 1.58
N GLY A 53 2.72 7.93 2.89
CA GLY A 53 3.33 8.72 3.96
C GLY A 53 3.10 10.23 3.85
N PRO A 54 1.86 10.70 3.59
CA PRO A 54 1.61 12.14 3.53
C PRO A 54 1.89 12.80 4.88
N PRO A 55 2.33 14.06 4.91
CA PRO A 55 2.51 14.81 6.16
C PRO A 55 1.14 15.10 6.78
N ILE A 56 0.68 14.19 7.65
CA ILE A 56 -0.55 14.37 8.42
C ILE A 56 -0.18 14.99 9.75
N HIS A 57 -0.48 16.27 9.93
CA HIS A 57 -0.37 16.93 11.22
C HIS A 57 -1.64 16.65 12.02
N LEU A 58 -1.49 16.05 13.20
CA LEU A 58 -2.59 15.91 14.14
C LEU A 58 -2.96 17.30 14.67
N PRO A 59 -4.24 17.60 14.90
CA PRO A 59 -4.62 18.84 15.54
C PRO A 59 -4.00 18.91 16.94
N THR A 60 -3.42 20.06 17.28
CA THR A 60 -2.92 20.31 18.64
C THR A 60 -4.09 20.30 19.60
N PRO A 61 -4.05 19.49 20.69
CA PRO A 61 -5.10 19.52 21.70
C PRO A 61 -5.15 20.92 22.31
N ILE A 62 -6.33 21.52 22.27
CA ILE A 62 -6.66 22.72 23.05
C ILE A 62 -6.81 22.27 24.51
N LEU A 63 -5.92 22.76 25.37
CA LEU A 63 -6.03 22.63 26.82
C LEU A 63 -7.05 23.64 27.37
#